data_AF-A0A429ZSM3-F1
#
_entry.id   AF-A0A429ZSM3-F1
#
_cell.length_a   1.000
_cell.length_b   1.000
_cell.length_c   1.000
_cell.angle_alpha   90.00
_cell.angle_beta   90.00
_cell.angle_gamma   90.00
#
_symmetry.space_group_name_H-M   'P 1'
#
loop_
_entity.id
_entity.type
_entity.pdbx_description
1 polymer ?
#
loop_
_entity_poly.entity_id
_entity_poly.type
_entity_poly.pdbx_seq_one_letter_code
_entity_poly.pdbx_strand_id
1 'polypeptide(L)'
;MEKNKKFRIGYLVLGIFFIFTSILSFQRPDEDLMALALLFGIIALLKGCFELFAKKKMQQLLGINNSMIYVIGIIDIIIGLIFLFNLPAGMMSLPFIFAIWFICDSVNCLFELNYSKQVSQGYYWLSLIVSILGIVIGTLLFFNPIASALTIAFMVGFYLMVAGITYIMAAF
;
A
#
# COMPACT_ATOMS: atom_id res chain seq x y z
N MET A 1 38.33 16.16 -12.14
CA MET A 1 37.94 15.65 -10.81
C MET A 1 37.17 14.35 -11.01
N GLU A 2 37.87 13.22 -11.05
CA GLU A 2 37.24 11.90 -11.13
C GLU A 2 36.55 11.58 -9.80
N LYS A 3 35.22 11.54 -9.80
CA LYS A 3 34.47 10.99 -8.67
C LYS A 3 34.70 9.48 -8.65
N ASN A 4 35.54 9.02 -7.74
CA ASN A 4 35.67 7.62 -7.36
C ASN A 4 34.28 7.08 -6.96
N LYS A 5 33.56 6.46 -7.89
CA LYS A 5 32.32 5.73 -7.60
C LYS A 5 32.72 4.45 -6.86
N LYS A 6 32.80 4.53 -5.53
CA LYS A 6 32.99 3.35 -4.68
C LYS A 6 31.82 2.40 -4.90
N PHE A 7 32.11 1.20 -5.39
CA PHE A 7 31.13 0.11 -5.50
C PHE A 7 30.48 -0.13 -4.13
N ARG A 8 29.15 -0.13 -4.09
CA ARG A 8 28.39 -0.20 -2.84
C ARG A 8 27.81 -1.59 -2.64
N ILE A 9 28.61 -2.49 -2.07
CA ILE A 9 28.22 -3.90 -1.85
C ILE A 9 26.86 -4.07 -1.16
N GLY A 10 26.51 -3.20 -0.20
CA GLY A 10 25.23 -3.27 0.50
C GLY A 10 24.02 -3.10 -0.42
N TYR A 11 24.13 -2.28 -1.45
CA TYR A 11 23.07 -2.09 -2.46
C TYR A 11 22.93 -3.33 -3.35
N LEU A 12 24.05 -3.99 -3.69
CA LEU A 12 24.01 -5.22 -4.47
C LEU A 12 23.35 -6.37 -3.68
N VAL A 13 23.69 -6.53 -2.40
CA VAL A 13 23.09 -7.56 -1.52
C VAL A 13 21.59 -7.32 -1.36
N LEU A 14 21.19 -6.07 -1.07
CA LEU A 14 19.77 -5.72 -0.99
C LEU A 14 19.06 -5.96 -2.32
N GLY A 15 19.67 -5.58 -3.44
CA GLY A 15 19.07 -5.77 -4.75
C GLY A 15 18.79 -7.23 -5.08
N ILE A 16 19.76 -8.12 -4.84
CA ILE A 16 19.59 -9.58 -5.02
C ILE A 16 18.50 -10.12 -4.08
N PHE A 17 18.49 -9.69 -2.82
CA PHE A 17 17.46 -10.08 -1.86
C PHE A 17 16.06 -9.70 -2.36
N PHE A 18 15.88 -8.46 -2.84
CA PHE A 18 14.59 -7.99 -3.36
C PHE A 18 14.14 -8.71 -4.64
N ILE A 19 15.07 -9.08 -5.53
CA ILE A 19 14.74 -9.91 -6.70
C ILE A 19 14.30 -11.32 -6.24
N PHE A 20 15.00 -11.91 -5.29
CA PHE A 20 14.64 -13.22 -4.76
C PHE A 20 13.26 -13.21 -4.10
N THR A 21 12.97 -12.22 -3.25
CA THR A 21 11.66 -12.07 -2.62
C THR A 21 10.56 -11.79 -3.64
N SER A 22 10.83 -11.04 -4.70
CA SER A 22 9.91 -10.83 -5.82
C SER A 22 9.53 -12.13 -6.53
N ILE A 23 10.50 -13.01 -6.78
CA ILE A 23 10.22 -14.31 -7.43
C ILE A 23 9.34 -15.19 -6.52
N LEU A 24 9.62 -15.21 -5.20
CA LEU A 24 8.79 -15.94 -4.24
C LEU A 24 7.35 -15.40 -4.22
N SER A 25 7.20 -14.07 -4.24
CA SER A 25 5.92 -13.38 -4.28
C SER A 25 5.06 -13.79 -5.49
N PHE A 26 5.66 -13.91 -6.68
CA PHE A 26 4.94 -14.36 -7.87
C PHE A 26 4.57 -15.85 -7.85
N GLN A 27 5.36 -16.68 -7.18
CA GLN A 27 5.14 -18.13 -7.13
C GLN A 27 4.13 -18.55 -6.06
N ARG A 28 4.04 -17.80 -4.97
CA ARG A 28 3.26 -18.15 -3.77
C ARG A 28 2.39 -16.97 -3.29
N PRO A 29 1.38 -16.59 -4.07
CA PRO A 29 0.52 -15.45 -3.75
C PRO A 29 -0.25 -15.63 -2.43
N ASP A 30 -0.49 -16.86 -2.00
CA ASP A 30 -1.12 -17.21 -0.73
C ASP A 30 -0.24 -16.89 0.49
N GLU A 31 1.05 -17.27 0.45
CA GLU A 31 2.03 -16.92 1.49
C GLU A 31 2.21 -15.38 1.57
N ASP A 32 2.21 -14.71 0.42
CA ASP A 32 2.27 -13.26 0.31
C ASP A 32 1.07 -12.56 0.96
N LEU A 33 -0.15 -13.02 0.70
CA LEU A 33 -1.33 -12.48 1.38
C LEU A 33 -1.29 -12.66 2.89
N MET A 34 -0.76 -13.79 3.35
CA MET A 34 -0.58 -14.05 4.78
C MET A 34 0.43 -13.05 5.39
N ALA A 35 1.56 -12.83 4.72
CA ALA A 35 2.57 -11.85 5.14
C ALA A 35 1.99 -10.42 5.16
N LEU A 36 1.21 -10.06 4.14
CA LEU A 36 0.51 -8.78 4.09
C LEU A 36 -0.51 -8.65 5.23
N ALA A 37 -1.31 -9.68 5.51
CA ALA A 37 -2.28 -9.66 6.61
C ALA A 37 -1.58 -9.40 7.95
N LEU A 38 -0.45 -10.06 8.19
CA LEU A 38 0.37 -9.83 9.37
C LEU A 38 0.94 -8.40 9.41
N LEU A 39 1.48 -7.89 8.28
CA LEU A 39 1.98 -6.53 8.15
C LEU A 39 0.89 -5.48 8.42
N PHE A 40 -0.27 -5.61 7.79
CA PHE A 40 -1.42 -4.73 8.00
C PHE A 40 -1.92 -4.79 9.44
N GLY A 41 -1.91 -5.97 10.07
CA GLY A 41 -2.25 -6.13 11.49
C GLY A 41 -1.30 -5.34 12.40
N ILE A 42 0.02 -5.47 12.19
CA ILE A 42 1.04 -4.70 12.93
C ILE A 42 0.87 -3.20 12.68
N ILE A 43 0.72 -2.79 11.43
CA ILE A 43 0.55 -1.38 11.05
C ILE A 43 -0.71 -0.79 11.69
N ALA A 44 -1.83 -1.52 11.70
CA ALA A 44 -3.08 -1.09 12.31
C ALA A 44 -2.93 -0.90 13.84
N LEU A 45 -2.24 -1.82 14.53
CA LEU A 45 -1.92 -1.66 15.94
C LEU A 45 -1.05 -0.42 16.21
N LEU A 46 0.01 -0.24 15.43
CA LEU A 46 0.93 0.89 15.60
C LEU A 46 0.22 2.22 15.32
N LYS A 47 -0.57 2.28 14.24
CA LYS A 47 -1.38 3.45 13.86
C LYS A 47 -2.41 3.78 14.94
N GLY A 48 -3.17 2.79 15.40
CA GLY A 48 -4.17 3.00 16.44
C GLY A 48 -3.55 3.48 17.75
N CYS A 49 -2.43 2.90 18.18
CA CYS A 49 -1.65 3.42 19.31
C CYS A 49 -1.23 4.88 19.09
N PHE A 50 -0.65 5.19 17.92
CA PHE A 50 -0.22 6.55 17.59
C PHE A 50 -1.38 7.56 17.64
N GLU A 51 -2.56 7.21 17.12
CA GLU A 51 -3.73 8.10 17.15
C GLU A 51 -4.22 8.38 18.58
N LEU A 52 -4.20 7.37 19.45
CA LEU A 52 -4.54 7.55 20.87
C LEU A 52 -3.54 8.50 21.59
N PHE A 53 -2.24 8.36 21.30
CA PHE A 53 -1.20 9.24 21.86
C PHE A 53 -1.25 10.65 21.25
N ALA A 54 -1.41 10.75 19.93
CA ALA A 54 -1.45 12.00 19.19
C ALA A 54 -2.62 12.87 19.65
N LYS A 55 -3.80 12.29 19.93
CA LYS A 55 -4.93 13.06 20.46
C LYS A 55 -4.62 13.71 21.81
N LYS A 56 -3.97 12.99 22.74
CA LYS A 56 -3.59 13.56 24.04
C LYS A 56 -2.71 14.80 23.85
N LYS A 57 -1.77 14.75 22.90
CA LYS A 57 -0.86 15.85 22.59
C LYS A 57 -1.56 16.99 21.82
N MET A 58 -2.42 16.68 20.85
CA MET A 58 -3.17 17.68 20.08
C MET A 58 -4.20 18.42 20.93
N GLN A 59 -4.89 17.74 21.85
CA GLN A 59 -5.84 18.38 22.75
C GLN A 59 -5.15 19.32 23.74
N GLN A 60 -3.94 18.98 24.20
CA GLN A 60 -3.13 19.82 25.09
C GLN A 60 -2.50 21.03 24.39
N LEU A 61 -2.11 20.91 23.11
CA LEU A 61 -1.38 21.96 22.39
C LEU A 61 -2.27 22.86 21.52
N LEU A 62 -3.34 22.33 20.93
CA LEU A 62 -4.15 23.01 19.91
C LEU A 62 -5.61 23.23 20.34
N GLY A 63 -6.05 22.66 21.47
CA GLY A 63 -7.45 22.74 21.92
C GLY A 63 -8.46 22.04 21.01
N ILE A 64 -8.01 21.35 19.97
CA ILE A 64 -8.86 20.63 19.01
C ILE A 64 -9.34 19.33 19.67
N ASN A 65 -10.61 19.30 20.09
CA ASN A 65 -11.23 18.11 20.64
C ASN A 65 -12.00 17.34 19.56
N ASN A 66 -11.28 16.78 18.58
CA ASN A 66 -11.92 15.90 17.61
C ASN A 66 -12.09 14.49 18.22
N SER A 67 -13.30 14.20 18.72
CA SER A 67 -13.64 12.90 19.31
C SER A 67 -13.42 11.74 18.33
N MET A 68 -13.53 12.01 17.03
CA MET A 68 -13.44 11.01 15.97
C MET A 68 -12.09 10.30 15.92
N ILE A 69 -10.99 10.99 16.27
CA ILE A 69 -9.64 10.41 16.28
C ILE A 69 -9.51 9.29 17.33
N TYR A 70 -10.20 9.40 18.48
CA TYR A 70 -10.19 8.31 19.47
C TYR A 70 -10.94 7.08 18.97
N VAL A 71 -12.08 7.29 18.33
CA VAL A 71 -12.90 6.19 17.81
C VAL A 71 -12.13 5.44 16.71
N ILE A 72 -11.49 6.17 15.78
CA ILE A 72 -10.68 5.57 14.72
C ILE A 72 -9.51 4.78 15.32
N GLY A 73 -8.79 5.35 16.30
CA GLY A 73 -7.65 4.65 16.92
C GLY A 73 -8.05 3.35 17.64
N ILE A 74 -9.21 3.31 18.29
CA ILE A 74 -9.74 2.08 18.93
C ILE A 74 -10.12 1.04 17.86
N ILE A 75 -10.80 1.48 16.79
CA ILE A 75 -11.17 0.60 15.67
C ILE A 75 -9.92 -0.02 15.04
N ASP A 76 -8.88 0.79 14.78
CA ASP A 76 -7.63 0.32 14.20
C ASP A 76 -6.93 -0.72 15.09
N ILE A 77 -6.92 -0.51 16.42
CA ILE A 77 -6.38 -1.50 17.35
C ILE A 77 -7.16 -2.81 17.26
N ILE A 78 -8.51 -2.75 17.26
CA ILE A 78 -9.35 -3.95 17.17
C ILE A 78 -9.09 -4.70 15.86
N ILE A 79 -9.05 -3.99 14.72
CA ILE A 79 -8.73 -4.58 13.41
C ILE A 79 -7.34 -5.23 13.44
N GLY A 80 -6.35 -4.54 14.00
CA GLY A 80 -5.00 -5.06 14.14
C GLY A 80 -4.94 -6.35 14.97
N LEU A 81 -5.65 -6.39 16.09
CA LEU A 81 -5.76 -7.61 16.91
C LEU A 81 -6.45 -8.75 16.14
N ILE A 82 -7.55 -8.47 15.43
CA ILE A 82 -8.25 -9.48 14.63
C ILE A 82 -7.31 -10.08 13.58
N PHE A 83 -6.55 -9.24 12.86
CA PHE A 83 -5.65 -9.70 11.82
C PHE A 83 -4.49 -10.55 12.38
N LEU A 84 -3.98 -10.21 13.57
CA LEU A 84 -2.85 -10.91 14.18
C LEU A 84 -3.25 -12.20 14.90
N PHE A 85 -4.44 -12.25 15.50
CA PHE A 85 -4.94 -13.46 16.16
C PHE A 85 -5.72 -14.38 15.21
N ASN A 86 -6.18 -13.87 14.07
CA ASN A 86 -6.89 -14.63 13.06
C ASN A 86 -6.41 -14.26 11.65
N LEU A 87 -5.22 -14.77 11.29
CA LEU A 87 -4.62 -14.55 9.97
C LEU A 87 -5.54 -14.97 8.81
N PRO A 88 -6.28 -16.11 8.86
CA PRO A 88 -7.24 -16.45 7.82
C PRO A 88 -8.30 -15.36 7.58
N ALA A 89 -8.81 -14.71 8.63
CA ALA A 89 -9.74 -13.59 8.49
C ALA A 89 -9.08 -12.37 7.80
N GLY A 90 -7.82 -12.09 8.11
CA GLY A 90 -7.03 -11.06 7.41
C GLY A 90 -6.87 -11.38 5.92
N MET A 91 -6.47 -12.60 5.59
CA MET A 91 -6.31 -13.05 4.21
C MET A 91 -7.60 -12.97 3.40
N MET A 92 -8.74 -13.31 4.00
CA MET A 92 -10.04 -13.23 3.33
C MET A 92 -10.55 -11.80 3.15
N SER A 93 -10.19 -10.88 4.06
CA SER A 93 -10.66 -9.49 4.03
C SER A 93 -9.80 -8.56 3.17
N LEU A 94 -8.49 -8.78 3.11
CA LEU A 94 -7.55 -7.95 2.33
C LEU A 94 -7.95 -7.75 0.87
N PRO A 95 -8.39 -8.77 0.11
CA PRO A 95 -8.83 -8.59 -1.27
C PRO A 95 -9.99 -7.59 -1.42
N PHE A 96 -10.93 -7.59 -0.46
CA PHE A 96 -12.05 -6.65 -0.48
C PHE A 96 -11.60 -5.25 -0.08
N ILE A 97 -10.77 -5.14 0.96
CA ILE A 97 -10.21 -3.85 1.40
C ILE A 97 -9.42 -3.21 0.26
N PHE A 98 -8.58 -3.99 -0.43
CA PHE A 98 -7.82 -3.52 -1.58
C PHE A 98 -8.73 -3.09 -2.73
N ALA A 99 -9.76 -3.87 -3.08
CA ALA A 99 -10.68 -3.50 -4.15
C ALA A 99 -11.44 -2.19 -3.83
N ILE A 100 -11.93 -2.03 -2.60
CA ILE A 100 -12.57 -0.81 -2.14
C ILE A 100 -11.59 0.36 -2.19
N TRP A 101 -10.37 0.17 -1.68
CA TRP A 101 -9.32 1.19 -1.71
C TRP A 101 -8.99 1.60 -3.15
N PHE A 102 -8.88 0.65 -4.07
CA PHE A 102 -8.59 0.89 -5.49
C PHE A 102 -9.69 1.67 -6.19
N ILE A 103 -10.97 1.38 -5.88
CA ILE A 103 -12.11 2.17 -6.37
C ILE A 103 -12.04 3.59 -5.81
N CYS A 104 -11.84 3.74 -4.49
CA CYS A 104 -11.73 5.05 -3.85
C CYS A 104 -10.58 5.88 -4.42
N ASP A 105 -9.42 5.27 -4.65
CA ASP A 105 -8.26 5.90 -5.27
C ASP A 105 -8.59 6.39 -6.69
N SER A 106 -9.23 5.54 -7.48
CA SER A 106 -9.67 5.89 -8.83
C SER A 106 -10.70 7.03 -8.85
N VAL A 107 -11.61 7.05 -7.89
CA VAL A 107 -12.61 8.13 -7.72
C VAL A 107 -11.93 9.42 -7.25
N ASN A 108 -10.95 9.36 -6.34
CA ASN A 108 -10.16 10.52 -5.93
C ASN A 108 -9.41 11.14 -7.10
N CYS A 109 -8.84 10.30 -7.97
CA CYS A 109 -8.20 10.75 -9.20
C CYS A 109 -9.17 11.51 -10.13
N LEU A 110 -10.47 11.13 -10.16
CA LEU A 110 -11.48 11.90 -10.88
C LEU A 110 -11.71 13.29 -10.26
N PHE A 111 -11.72 13.42 -8.94
CA PHE A 111 -11.86 14.72 -8.29
C PHE A 111 -10.66 15.64 -8.59
N GLU A 112 -9.49 15.07 -8.84
CA GLU A 112 -8.27 15.79 -9.19
C GLU A 112 -8.15 16.18 -10.67
N LEU A 113 -9.09 15.77 -11.53
CA LEU A 113 -9.10 16.07 -12.97
C LEU A 113 -8.96 17.57 -13.28
N ASN A 114 -9.55 18.43 -12.43
CA ASN A 114 -9.46 19.89 -12.59
C ASN A 114 -8.02 20.40 -12.45
N TYR A 115 -7.23 19.81 -11.55
CA TYR A 115 -5.81 20.11 -11.40
C TYR A 115 -5.01 19.52 -12.57
N SER A 116 -5.34 18.30 -12.99
CA SER A 116 -4.71 17.63 -14.15
C SER A 116 -4.82 18.47 -15.44
N LYS A 117 -5.98 19.11 -15.67
CA LYS A 117 -6.22 20.02 -16.80
C LYS A 117 -5.30 21.25 -16.81
N GLN A 118 -4.87 21.72 -15.65
CA GLN A 118 -3.95 22.87 -15.54
C GLN A 118 -2.52 22.50 -15.91
N VAL A 119 -2.14 21.22 -15.79
CA VAL A 119 -0.80 20.73 -16.13
C VAL A 119 -0.67 20.54 -17.65
N SER A 120 -1.55 19.73 -18.25
CA SER A 120 -1.61 19.58 -19.72
C SER A 120 -2.89 18.90 -20.17
N GLN A 121 -3.29 19.13 -21.43
CA GLN A 121 -4.42 18.43 -22.04
C GLN A 121 -4.19 16.92 -22.13
N GLY A 122 -2.97 16.48 -22.44
CA GLY A 122 -2.63 15.05 -22.51
C GLY A 122 -2.77 14.34 -21.17
N TYR A 123 -2.26 14.97 -20.09
CA TYR A 123 -2.37 14.42 -18.74
C TYR A 123 -3.82 14.34 -18.27
N TYR A 124 -4.67 15.32 -18.62
CA TYR A 124 -6.11 15.28 -18.36
C TYR A 124 -6.79 14.03 -18.95
N TRP A 125 -6.61 13.79 -20.25
CA TRP A 125 -7.24 12.64 -20.91
C TRP A 125 -6.70 11.32 -20.39
N LEU A 126 -5.40 11.23 -20.11
CA LEU A 126 -4.78 10.04 -19.52
C LEU A 126 -5.37 9.77 -18.13
N SER A 127 -5.40 10.77 -17.24
CA SER A 127 -5.99 10.64 -15.90
C SER A 127 -7.44 10.18 -16.00
N LEU A 128 -8.26 10.80 -16.86
CA LEU A 128 -9.66 10.45 -17.03
C LEU A 128 -9.84 8.98 -17.44
N ILE A 129 -9.08 8.52 -18.44
CA ILE A 129 -9.14 7.14 -18.92
C ILE A 129 -8.69 6.17 -17.82
N VAL A 130 -7.57 6.46 -17.16
CA VAL A 130 -7.02 5.63 -16.07
C VAL A 130 -8.01 5.54 -14.90
N SER A 131 -8.65 6.64 -14.52
CA SER A 131 -9.64 6.64 -13.43
C SER A 131 -10.87 5.81 -13.78
N ILE A 132 -11.40 5.92 -15.01
CA ILE A 132 -12.55 5.12 -15.43
C ILE A 132 -12.20 3.63 -15.45
N LEU A 133 -11.05 3.28 -16.05
CA LEU A 133 -10.55 1.90 -16.03
C LEU A 133 -10.33 1.41 -14.61
N GLY A 134 -9.78 2.26 -13.73
CA GLY A 134 -9.54 1.95 -12.34
C GLY A 134 -10.82 1.60 -11.57
N ILE A 135 -11.90 2.35 -11.78
CA ILE A 135 -13.22 2.05 -11.18
C ILE A 135 -13.76 0.73 -11.71
N VAL A 136 -13.68 0.48 -13.02
CA VAL A 136 -14.17 -0.77 -13.63
C VAL A 136 -13.37 -1.97 -13.09
N ILE A 137 -12.04 -1.89 -13.11
CA ILE A 137 -11.16 -2.94 -12.60
C ILE A 137 -11.41 -3.14 -11.11
N GLY A 138 -11.44 -2.08 -10.30
CA GLY A 138 -11.72 -2.17 -8.88
C GLY A 138 -13.07 -2.83 -8.56
N THR A 139 -14.10 -2.54 -9.36
CA THR A 139 -15.41 -3.20 -9.24
C THR A 139 -15.32 -4.68 -9.58
N LEU A 140 -14.59 -5.05 -10.64
CA LEU A 140 -14.35 -6.46 -10.99
C LEU A 140 -13.57 -7.20 -9.88
N LEU A 141 -12.56 -6.55 -9.30
CA LEU A 141 -11.78 -7.08 -8.17
C LEU A 141 -12.64 -7.29 -6.92
N PHE A 142 -13.61 -6.41 -6.67
CA PHE A 142 -14.53 -6.54 -5.55
C PHE A 142 -15.42 -7.78 -5.66
N PHE A 143 -15.94 -8.06 -6.87
CA PHE A 143 -16.75 -9.25 -7.13
C PHE A 143 -15.93 -10.53 -7.31
N ASN A 144 -14.63 -10.42 -7.62
CA ASN A 144 -13.71 -11.54 -7.73
C ASN A 144 -12.52 -11.39 -6.76
N PRO A 145 -12.69 -11.76 -5.49
CA PRO A 145 -11.66 -11.60 -4.47
C PRO A 145 -10.40 -12.43 -4.75
N ILE A 146 -10.50 -13.52 -5.52
CA ILE A 146 -9.32 -14.32 -5.93
C ILE A 146 -8.46 -13.50 -6.91
N ALA A 147 -9.10 -12.86 -7.89
CA ALA A 147 -8.40 -11.96 -8.81
C ALA A 147 -7.79 -10.76 -8.06
N SER A 148 -8.49 -10.23 -7.06
CA SER A 148 -7.98 -9.15 -6.20
C SER A 148 -6.75 -9.58 -5.41
N ALA A 149 -6.80 -10.75 -4.77
CA ALA A 149 -5.66 -11.34 -4.08
C ALA A 149 -4.42 -11.49 -5.01
N LEU A 150 -4.62 -12.04 -6.20
CA LEU A 150 -3.55 -12.19 -7.19
C LEU A 150 -3.01 -10.84 -7.67
N THR A 151 -3.86 -9.84 -7.84
CA THR A 151 -3.45 -8.48 -8.22
C THR A 151 -2.57 -7.87 -7.14
N ILE A 152 -2.92 -8.03 -5.87
CA ILE A 152 -2.11 -7.55 -4.73
C ILE A 152 -0.73 -8.22 -4.76
N ALA A 153 -0.68 -9.56 -4.83
CA ALA A 153 0.57 -10.30 -4.86
C ALA A 153 1.44 -9.89 -6.05
N PHE A 154 0.83 -9.74 -7.23
CA PHE A 154 1.55 -9.27 -8.42
C PHE A 154 2.09 -7.84 -8.26
N MET A 155 1.31 -6.92 -7.68
CA MET A 155 1.77 -5.56 -7.43
C MET A 155 2.96 -5.52 -6.46
N VAL A 156 2.90 -6.30 -5.37
CA VAL A 156 3.99 -6.41 -4.40
C VAL A 156 5.23 -7.01 -5.05
N GLY A 157 5.09 -8.15 -5.73
CA GLY A 157 6.20 -8.80 -6.45
C GLY A 157 6.82 -7.89 -7.50
N PHE A 158 6.01 -7.16 -8.26
CA PHE A 158 6.49 -6.20 -9.25
C PHE A 158 7.25 -5.03 -8.61
N TYR A 159 6.73 -4.47 -7.51
CA TYR A 159 7.41 -3.42 -6.77
C TYR A 159 8.76 -3.90 -6.23
N LEU A 160 8.81 -5.10 -5.66
CA LEU A 160 10.04 -5.71 -5.17
C LEU A 160 11.05 -5.95 -6.31
N MET A 161 10.59 -6.37 -7.49
CA MET A 161 11.44 -6.55 -8.67
C MET A 161 12.09 -5.23 -9.08
N VAL A 162 11.27 -4.18 -9.26
CA VAL A 162 11.74 -2.85 -9.69
C VAL A 162 12.71 -2.27 -8.64
N ALA A 163 12.38 -2.40 -7.35
CA ALA A 163 13.27 -1.99 -6.26
C ALA A 163 14.60 -2.76 -6.31
N GLY A 164 14.55 -4.09 -6.51
CA GLY A 164 15.73 -4.93 -6.62
C GLY A 164 16.66 -4.51 -7.77
N ILE A 165 16.09 -4.29 -8.96
CA ILE A 165 16.83 -3.78 -10.13
C ILE A 165 17.44 -2.40 -9.82
N THR A 166 16.66 -1.51 -9.19
CA THR A 166 17.13 -0.17 -8.82
C THR A 166 18.30 -0.20 -7.83
N TYR A 167 18.24 -1.08 -6.83
CA TYR A 167 19.34 -1.28 -5.88
C TYR A 167 20.58 -1.86 -6.55
N ILE A 168 20.44 -2.81 -7.47
CA ILE A 168 21.58 -3.33 -8.24
C ILE A 168 22.21 -2.22 -9.08
N MET A 169 21.41 -1.42 -9.81
CA MET A 169 21.91 -0.29 -10.58
C MET A 169 22.64 0.73 -9.71
N ALA A 170 22.12 1.02 -8.51
CA ALA A 170 22.72 1.97 -7.57
C ALA A 170 24.01 1.46 -6.91
N ALA A 171 24.34 0.18 -7.04
CA ALA A 171 25.61 -0.37 -6.56
C ALA A 171 26.82 0.05 -7.42
N PHE A 172 26.58 0.48 -8.67
CA PHE A 172 27.57 0.85 -9.69
C PHE A 172 27.53 2.34 -10.09
#